data_AF-A0A955ZB06-F1
#
_entry.id   AF-A0A955ZB06-F1
#
_cell.length_a   1.000
_cell.length_b   1.000
_cell.length_c   1.000
_cell.angle_alpha   90.00
_cell.angle_beta   90.00
_cell.angle_gamma   90.00
#
_symmetry.space_group_name_H-M   'P 1'
#
loop_
_entity.id
_entity.type
_entity.pdbx_description
1 polymer ?
#
loop_
_entity_poly.entity_id
_entity_poly.type
_entity_poly.pdbx_seq_one_letter_code
_entity_poly.pdbx_strand_id
1 'polypeptide(L)'
;MDLADRIELRRFVGREHLLWLWFETELFEGNLRTSKHGSFAMWVEGRMVLSMGRERTTIRGSLPGAHREAKEAVRRGKLPEAVGFRLDRGELPASFVLKGDSLALSGLSLPEPPKEETPAIEVLADAPRPKRRGKAKDDADAADADYDAFYERMRRTRDVEEVLEALYADFLALRLAAPWRASVWPAIERWIDGQDVDASGYRAIRSRATKR
;
A
#
# COMPACT_ATOMS: atom_id res chain seq x y z
N MET A 1 10.91 -31.35 -9.45
CA MET A 1 10.64 -29.90 -9.35
C MET A 1 11.08 -29.47 -7.98
N ASP A 2 12.18 -28.71 -7.91
CA ASP A 2 12.74 -28.25 -6.65
C ASP A 2 11.97 -27.02 -6.10
N LEU A 3 12.44 -26.41 -5.01
CA LEU A 3 11.81 -25.20 -4.48
C LEU A 3 11.94 -23.99 -5.41
N ALA A 4 13.08 -23.85 -6.09
CA ALA A 4 13.33 -22.72 -6.98
C ALA A 4 12.42 -22.76 -8.21
N ASP A 5 12.30 -23.93 -8.86
CA ASP A 5 11.35 -24.18 -9.93
C ASP A 5 9.93 -23.81 -9.50
N ARG A 6 9.58 -24.20 -8.27
CA ARG A 6 8.24 -23.94 -7.74
C ARG A 6 7.97 -22.46 -7.54
N ILE A 7 8.97 -21.68 -7.15
CA ILE A 7 8.84 -20.22 -6.99
C ILE A 7 8.72 -19.56 -8.37
N GLU A 8 9.59 -19.91 -9.32
CA GLU A 8 9.58 -19.30 -10.65
C GLU A 8 8.27 -19.55 -11.39
N LEU A 9 7.70 -20.75 -11.29
CA LEU A 9 6.42 -21.09 -11.93
C LEU A 9 5.21 -20.33 -11.37
N ARG A 10 5.32 -19.68 -10.20
CA ARG A 10 4.22 -18.90 -9.58
C ARG A 10 4.55 -17.42 -9.39
N ARG A 11 5.72 -16.97 -9.85
CA ARG A 11 6.14 -15.56 -9.76
C ARG A 11 5.12 -14.60 -10.39
N PHE A 12 4.42 -15.05 -11.43
CA PHE A 12 3.38 -14.27 -12.10
C PHE A 12 2.23 -13.83 -11.18
N VAL A 13 1.95 -14.58 -10.11
CA VAL A 13 0.83 -14.31 -9.19
C VAL A 13 0.98 -12.97 -8.50
N GLY A 14 2.20 -12.54 -8.19
CA GLY A 14 2.40 -11.23 -7.56
C GLY A 14 2.21 -10.07 -8.54
N ARG A 15 2.47 -10.25 -9.84
CA ARG A 15 2.12 -9.24 -10.86
C ARG A 15 0.61 -9.13 -11.08
N GLU A 16 -0.10 -10.27 -11.10
CA GLU A 16 -1.57 -10.28 -11.12
C GLU A 16 -2.15 -9.62 -9.86
N HIS A 17 -1.53 -9.85 -8.69
CA HIS A 17 -1.94 -9.21 -7.44
C HIS A 17 -1.80 -7.68 -7.53
N LEU A 18 -0.70 -7.16 -8.08
CA LEU A 18 -0.54 -5.72 -8.30
C LEU A 18 -1.57 -5.15 -9.27
N LEU A 19 -1.91 -5.88 -10.34
CA LEU A 19 -2.97 -5.46 -11.27
C LEU A 19 -4.32 -5.41 -10.55
N TRP A 20 -4.61 -6.40 -9.72
CA TRP A 20 -5.83 -6.44 -8.91
C TRP A 20 -5.89 -5.32 -7.87
N LEU A 21 -4.80 -5.02 -7.18
CA LEU A 21 -4.72 -3.89 -6.24
C LEU A 21 -4.98 -2.57 -6.97
N TRP A 22 -4.35 -2.36 -8.12
CA TRP A 22 -4.58 -1.17 -8.92
C TRP A 22 -6.05 -1.06 -9.36
N PHE A 23 -6.65 -2.14 -9.86
CA PHE A 23 -8.07 -2.20 -10.18
C PHE A 23 -8.96 -1.84 -8.98
N GLU A 24 -8.74 -2.45 -7.82
CA GLU A 24 -9.47 -2.16 -6.58
C GLU A 24 -9.34 -0.70 -6.15
N THR A 25 -8.14 -0.13 -6.25
CA THR A 25 -7.90 1.28 -5.87
C THR A 25 -8.66 2.24 -6.77
N GLU A 26 -8.81 1.97 -8.07
CA GLU A 26 -9.57 2.84 -8.95
C GLU A 26 -11.08 2.60 -8.83
N LEU A 27 -11.51 1.34 -8.77
CA LEU A 27 -12.93 0.99 -8.70
C LEU A 27 -13.61 1.54 -7.44
N PHE A 28 -12.87 1.65 -6.34
CA PHE A 28 -13.38 2.16 -5.07
C PHE A 28 -12.78 3.50 -4.66
N GLU A 29 -12.19 4.25 -5.60
CA GLU A 29 -11.64 5.59 -5.36
C GLU A 29 -10.66 5.64 -4.17
N GLY A 30 -9.91 4.56 -4.00
CA GLY A 30 -8.95 4.33 -2.93
C GLY A 30 -9.54 3.80 -1.62
N ASN A 31 -10.86 3.66 -1.48
CA ASN A 31 -11.48 3.09 -0.29
C ASN A 31 -11.48 1.55 -0.33
N LEU A 32 -10.38 0.95 0.10
CA LEU A 32 -10.26 -0.50 0.22
C LEU A 32 -10.70 -0.96 1.61
N ARG A 33 -10.88 -2.27 1.74
CA ARG A 33 -11.19 -2.92 3.00
C ARG A 33 -10.64 -4.33 3.07
N THR A 34 -10.43 -4.82 4.28
CA THR A 34 -10.22 -6.24 4.57
C THR A 34 -11.07 -6.63 5.78
N SER A 35 -11.32 -7.92 5.99
CA SER A 35 -12.05 -8.39 7.17
C SER A 35 -11.33 -8.07 8.48
N LYS A 36 -9.99 -8.11 8.47
CA LYS A 36 -9.14 -7.85 9.64
C LYS A 36 -8.99 -6.38 10.00
N HIS A 37 -8.88 -5.50 9.00
CA HIS A 37 -8.47 -4.09 9.22
C HIS A 37 -9.60 -3.07 8.99
N GLY A 38 -10.81 -3.51 8.64
CA GLY A 38 -11.88 -2.60 8.27
C GLY A 38 -11.59 -1.86 6.96
N SER A 39 -12.11 -0.65 6.82
CA SER A 39 -11.88 0.21 5.65
C SER A 39 -10.68 1.14 5.87
N PHE A 40 -9.91 1.37 4.83
CA PHE A 40 -8.75 2.25 4.83
C PHE A 40 -8.56 2.85 3.43
N ALA A 41 -7.76 3.90 3.33
CA ALA A 41 -7.53 4.55 2.05
C ALA A 41 -6.19 4.10 1.46
N MET A 42 -6.15 3.73 0.18
CA MET A 42 -4.93 3.34 -0.50
C MET A 42 -5.00 3.74 -1.98
N TRP A 43 -3.95 4.38 -2.48
CA TRP A 43 -3.87 4.84 -3.86
C TRP A 43 -2.57 4.41 -4.52
N VAL A 44 -2.62 4.27 -5.84
CA VAL A 44 -1.43 4.17 -6.69
C VAL A 44 -0.81 5.57 -6.81
N GLU A 45 0.44 5.73 -6.35
CA GLU A 45 1.12 7.04 -6.32
C GLU A 45 2.60 6.94 -6.73
N GLY A 46 3.13 8.02 -7.31
CA GLY A 46 4.55 8.23 -7.54
C GLY A 46 5.12 7.53 -8.78
N ARG A 47 5.00 6.20 -8.86
CA ARG A 47 5.53 5.42 -10.00
C ARG A 47 4.74 4.13 -10.29
N MET A 48 4.67 3.78 -11.56
CA MET A 48 4.22 2.48 -12.04
C MET A 48 5.17 1.95 -13.12
N VAL A 49 5.58 0.70 -12.99
CA VAL A 49 6.39 -0.02 -13.97
C VAL A 49 5.59 -1.19 -14.49
N LEU A 50 5.36 -1.22 -15.81
CA LEU A 50 4.64 -2.28 -16.52
C LEU A 50 5.63 -2.97 -17.45
N SER A 51 5.66 -4.30 -17.46
CA SER A 51 6.57 -5.04 -18.35
C SER A 51 6.00 -6.34 -18.91
N MET A 52 6.55 -6.74 -20.06
CA MET A 52 6.33 -8.03 -20.71
C MET A 52 7.66 -8.46 -21.36
N GLY A 53 8.31 -9.47 -20.79
CA GLY A 53 9.65 -9.87 -21.22
C GLY A 53 10.65 -8.71 -21.11
N ARG A 54 11.23 -8.29 -22.24
CA ARG A 54 12.18 -7.17 -22.31
C ARG A 54 11.52 -5.81 -22.50
N GLU A 55 10.24 -5.77 -22.84
CA GLU A 55 9.52 -4.51 -23.01
C GLU A 55 9.09 -3.95 -21.66
N ARG A 56 9.43 -2.69 -21.40
CA ARG A 56 9.09 -2.00 -20.15
C ARG A 56 8.54 -0.61 -20.45
N THR A 57 7.49 -0.23 -19.73
CA THR A 57 6.92 1.13 -19.68
C THR A 57 7.02 1.62 -18.23
N THR A 58 7.54 2.83 -18.02
CA THR A 58 7.66 3.43 -16.69
C THR A 58 6.93 4.76 -16.68
N ILE A 59 5.96 4.90 -15.80
CA ILE A 59 5.12 6.08 -15.65
C ILE A 59 5.41 6.68 -14.27
N ARG A 60 5.62 7.99 -14.22
CA ARG A 60 5.84 8.76 -12.98
C ARG A 60 4.83 9.90 -12.93
N GLY A 61 4.37 10.23 -11.72
CA GLY A 61 3.37 11.26 -11.50
C GLY A 61 2.65 11.06 -10.17
N SER A 62 1.71 11.94 -9.84
CA SER A 62 0.88 11.81 -8.64
C SER A 62 -0.01 10.56 -8.70
N LEU A 63 -0.68 10.30 -9.82
CA LEU A 63 -1.59 9.17 -9.99
C LEU A 63 -1.24 8.38 -11.26
N PRO A 64 -0.10 7.66 -11.30
CA PRO A 64 0.40 7.04 -12.54
C PRO A 64 -0.55 5.98 -13.11
N GLY A 65 -1.42 5.38 -12.29
CA GLY A 65 -2.47 4.45 -12.74
C GLY A 65 -3.57 5.09 -13.59
N ALA A 66 -3.88 6.37 -13.36
CA ALA A 66 -4.95 7.07 -14.07
C ALA A 66 -4.54 7.52 -15.49
N HIS A 67 -3.25 7.45 -15.83
CA HIS A 67 -2.77 7.83 -17.16
C HIS A 67 -3.27 6.86 -18.24
N ARG A 68 -3.70 7.39 -19.40
CA ARG A 68 -4.13 6.58 -20.55
C ARG A 68 -3.05 5.57 -20.98
N GLU A 69 -1.78 5.99 -20.94
CA GLU A 69 -0.62 5.14 -21.24
C GLU A 69 -0.57 3.88 -20.36
N ALA A 70 -0.96 3.97 -19.08
CA ALA A 70 -0.97 2.82 -18.18
C ALA A 70 -1.97 1.75 -18.66
N LYS A 71 -3.20 2.16 -18.99
CA LYS A 71 -4.23 1.25 -19.52
C LYS A 71 -3.83 0.66 -20.87
N GLU A 72 -3.28 1.46 -21.76
CA GLU A 72 -2.79 1.00 -23.07
C GLU A 72 -1.66 -0.02 -22.95
N ALA A 73 -0.74 0.16 -21.99
CA ALA A 73 0.31 -0.82 -21.72
C ALA A 73 -0.26 -2.16 -21.25
N VAL A 74 -1.29 -2.15 -20.39
CA VAL A 74 -1.99 -3.39 -19.98
C VAL A 74 -2.73 -4.03 -21.16
N ARG A 75 -3.42 -3.24 -22.00
CA ARG A 75 -4.07 -3.76 -23.23
C ARG A 75 -3.08 -4.45 -24.17
N ARG A 76 -1.81 -4.04 -24.16
CA ARG A 76 -0.71 -4.67 -24.92
C ARG A 76 -0.10 -5.90 -24.21
N GLY A 77 -0.64 -6.31 -23.07
CA GLY A 77 -0.19 -7.49 -22.32
C GLY A 77 0.89 -7.22 -21.27
N LYS A 78 1.28 -5.97 -21.03
CA LYS A 78 2.25 -5.65 -19.96
C LYS A 78 1.56 -5.73 -18.60
N LEU A 79 2.18 -6.44 -17.66
CA LEU A 79 1.69 -6.55 -16.29
C LEU A 79 2.50 -5.66 -15.35
N PRO A 80 1.92 -5.22 -14.21
CA PRO A 80 2.65 -4.47 -13.21
C PRO A 80 3.82 -5.27 -12.65
N GLU A 81 5.02 -4.71 -12.80
CA GLU A 81 6.26 -5.24 -12.24
C GLU A 81 6.56 -4.57 -10.89
N ALA A 82 6.28 -3.27 -10.78
CA ALA A 82 6.41 -2.52 -9.54
C ALA A 82 5.43 -1.34 -9.52
N VAL A 83 4.75 -1.15 -8.40
CA VAL A 83 3.76 -0.07 -8.23
C VAL A 83 4.03 0.65 -6.92
N GLY A 84 4.08 1.98 -6.97
CA GLY A 84 4.10 2.83 -5.80
C GLY A 84 2.71 2.99 -5.23
N PHE A 85 2.60 2.91 -3.90
CA PHE A 85 1.36 3.06 -3.16
C PHE A 85 1.53 4.06 -2.05
N ARG A 86 0.42 4.75 -1.75
CA ARG A 86 0.18 5.44 -0.49
C ARG A 86 -0.93 4.72 0.26
N LEU A 87 -0.69 4.42 1.53
CA LEU A 87 -1.65 3.79 2.43
C LEU A 87 -1.92 4.76 3.58
N ASP A 88 -3.18 5.10 3.78
CA ASP A 88 -3.67 5.93 4.87
C ASP A 88 -4.55 5.08 5.80
N ARG A 89 -3.96 4.71 6.93
CA ARG A 89 -4.58 3.92 8.00
C ARG A 89 -3.97 4.34 9.32
N GLY A 90 -4.75 4.99 10.18
CA GLY A 90 -4.31 5.51 11.47
C GLY A 90 -4.00 7.01 11.40
N GLU A 91 -2.89 7.44 12.00
CA GLU A 91 -2.57 8.86 12.18
C GLU A 91 -1.78 9.46 11.01
N LEU A 92 -0.88 8.69 10.41
CA LEU A 92 0.05 9.20 9.41
C LEU A 92 0.16 8.23 8.22
N PRO A 93 0.11 8.75 6.97
CA PRO A 93 0.17 7.93 5.78
C PRO A 93 1.54 7.25 5.64
N ALA A 94 1.55 6.05 5.08
CA ALA A 94 2.77 5.36 4.64
C ALA A 94 2.85 5.41 3.11
N SER A 95 4.06 5.55 2.56
CA SER A 95 4.29 5.37 1.12
C SER A 95 5.38 4.32 0.88
N PHE A 96 5.20 3.50 -0.16
CA PHE A 96 6.12 2.40 -0.48
C PHE A 96 5.96 1.96 -1.94
N VAL A 97 6.89 1.15 -2.43
CA VAL A 97 6.80 0.47 -3.73
C VAL A 97 6.74 -1.03 -3.48
N LEU A 98 5.69 -1.67 -3.99
CA LEU A 98 5.54 -3.12 -3.97
C LEU A 98 6.00 -3.72 -5.31
N LYS A 99 6.89 -4.71 -5.26
CA LYS A 99 7.42 -5.43 -6.44
C LYS A 99 6.62 -6.70 -6.70
N GLY A 100 6.10 -6.88 -7.91
CA GLY A 100 5.23 -8.01 -8.25
C GLY A 100 5.95 -9.35 -8.21
N ASP A 101 7.20 -9.41 -8.67
CA ASP A 101 7.93 -10.68 -8.75
C ASP A 101 8.33 -11.26 -7.40
N SER A 102 8.61 -10.41 -6.41
CA SER A 102 9.10 -10.86 -5.10
C SER A 102 8.14 -10.55 -3.96
N LEU A 103 7.06 -9.80 -4.23
CA LEU A 103 6.21 -9.14 -3.22
C LEU A 103 7.02 -8.32 -2.22
N ALA A 104 8.22 -7.88 -2.60
CA ALA A 104 9.08 -7.11 -1.73
C ALA A 104 8.57 -5.67 -1.64
N LEU A 105 8.47 -5.20 -0.41
CA LEU A 105 8.26 -3.80 -0.07
C LEU A 105 9.60 -3.05 -0.16
N SER A 106 9.59 -1.89 -0.83
CA SER A 106 10.79 -1.09 -1.04
C SER A 106 10.48 0.40 -0.92
N GLY A 107 11.44 1.18 -0.41
CA GLY A 107 11.26 2.62 -0.26
C GLY A 107 10.14 3.01 0.72
N LEU A 108 9.96 2.23 1.80
CA LEU A 108 8.98 2.55 2.84
C LEU A 108 9.34 3.87 3.50
N SER A 109 8.42 4.83 3.41
CA SER A 109 8.48 6.10 4.12
C SER A 109 7.35 6.14 5.15
N LEU A 110 7.74 6.35 6.40
CA LEU A 110 6.87 6.53 7.55
C LEU A 110 7.18 7.92 8.11
N PRO A 111 6.47 8.98 7.66
CA PRO A 111 6.70 10.33 8.16
C PRO A 111 6.41 10.36 9.66
N GLU A 112 7.21 11.10 10.41
CA GLU A 112 6.96 11.39 11.83
C GLU A 112 5.87 12.46 11.96
N PRO A 113 5.11 12.47 13.07
CA PRO A 113 4.16 13.53 13.31
C PRO A 113 4.90 14.87 13.37
N PRO A 114 4.30 15.97 12.89
CA PRO A 114 4.90 17.29 13.06
C PRO A 114 5.11 17.54 14.56
N LYS A 115 6.32 17.98 14.94
CA LYS A 115 6.60 18.37 16.32
C LYS A 115 5.65 19.51 16.68
N GLU A 116 4.78 19.32 17.67
CA GLU A 116 3.98 20.41 18.20
C GLU A 116 4.92 21.46 18.80
N GLU A 117 5.04 22.60 18.13
CA GLU A 117 5.65 23.78 18.75
C GLU A 117 4.73 24.19 19.90
N THR A 118 5.16 23.91 21.13
CA THR A 118 4.46 24.40 22.31
C THR A 118 4.47 25.92 22.20
N PRO A 119 3.31 26.60 22.11
CA PRO A 119 3.31 28.05 22.02
C PRO A 119 4.06 28.57 23.24
N ALA A 120 5.07 29.41 23.00
CA ALA A 120 5.84 30.03 24.05
C ALA A 120 4.87 30.80 24.94
N ILE A 121 4.49 30.20 26.07
CA ILE A 121 3.79 30.91 27.13
C ILE A 121 4.76 32.00 27.54
N GLU A 122 4.42 33.27 27.27
CA GLU A 122 5.14 34.42 27.82
C GLU A 122 5.12 34.27 29.33
N VAL A 123 6.25 33.81 29.87
CA VAL A 123 6.44 33.64 31.29
C VAL A 123 6.40 35.03 31.91
N LEU A 124 5.31 35.37 32.62
CA LEU A 124 5.29 36.55 33.48
C LEU A 124 6.54 36.52 34.37
N ALA A 125 7.23 37.66 34.45
CA ALA A 125 8.61 37.84 34.89
C ALA A 125 8.98 37.35 36.31
N ASP A 126 8.05 36.77 37.07
CA ASP A 126 8.24 36.34 38.46
C ASP A 126 8.26 34.81 38.66
N ALA A 127 8.23 34.00 37.60
CA ALA A 127 8.42 32.56 37.75
C ALA A 127 9.89 32.23 38.09
N PRO A 128 10.17 31.40 39.11
CA PRO A 128 11.53 30.99 39.44
C PRO A 128 12.18 30.29 38.24
N ARG A 129 13.37 30.76 37.85
CA ARG A 129 14.14 30.17 36.73
C ARG A 129 14.29 28.66 36.96
N PRO A 130 13.93 27.80 35.98
CA PRO A 130 14.06 26.36 36.16
C PRO A 130 15.52 26.03 36.44
N LYS A 131 15.77 25.21 37.48
CA LYS A 131 17.12 24.70 37.79
C LYS A 131 17.67 24.01 36.53
N ARG A 132 18.91 24.33 36.15
CA ARG A 132 19.62 23.66 35.05
C ARG A 132 19.51 22.15 35.22
N ARG A 133 18.82 21.47 34.29
CA ARG A 133 18.81 20.01 34.22
C ARG A 133 20.25 19.53 33.96
N GLY A 134 20.62 18.43 34.61
CA GLY A 134 21.95 17.85 34.44
C GLY A 134 22.06 17.18 33.06
N LYS A 135 23.20 17.34 32.40
CA LYS A 135 23.49 16.76 31.07
C LYS A 135 23.12 15.27 30.97
N ALA A 136 23.38 14.50 32.03
CA ALA A 136 23.01 13.08 32.08
C ALA A 136 21.50 12.81 31.99
N LYS A 137 20.65 13.71 32.51
CA LYS A 137 19.20 13.61 32.38
C LYS A 137 18.74 13.96 30.96
N ASP A 138 19.37 14.95 30.34
CA ASP A 138 19.05 15.33 28.96
C ASP A 138 19.49 14.25 27.97
N ASP A 139 20.64 13.63 28.18
CA ASP A 139 21.13 12.49 27.39
C ASP A 139 20.23 11.24 27.57
N ALA A 140 19.71 11.00 28.78
CA ALA A 140 18.78 9.91 29.06
C ALA A 140 17.40 10.12 28.39
N ASP A 141 16.80 11.30 28.55
CA ASP A 141 15.52 11.64 27.91
C ASP A 141 15.63 11.58 26.37
N ALA A 142 16.79 11.96 25.81
CA ALA A 142 17.04 11.85 24.37
C ALA A 142 17.15 10.40 23.89
N ALA A 143 17.79 9.52 24.67
CA ALA A 143 17.86 8.10 24.37
C ALA A 143 16.46 7.45 24.44
N ASP A 144 15.67 7.75 25.47
CA ASP A 144 14.30 7.25 25.61
C ASP A 144 13.41 7.68 24.44
N ALA A 145 13.50 8.94 24.01
CA ALA A 145 12.77 9.43 22.83
C ALA A 145 13.17 8.72 21.52
N ASP A 146 14.46 8.39 21.34
CA ASP A 146 14.95 7.65 20.18
C ASP A 146 14.42 6.20 20.19
N TYR A 147 14.38 5.56 21.36
CA TYR A 147 13.76 4.24 21.51
C TYR A 147 12.26 4.28 21.16
N ASP A 148 11.53 5.28 21.65
CA ASP A 148 10.10 5.42 21.35
C ASP A 148 9.85 5.61 19.85
N ALA A 149 10.63 6.47 19.18
CA ALA A 149 10.53 6.68 17.73
C ALA A 149 10.85 5.40 16.93
N PHE A 150 11.84 4.62 17.37
CA PHE A 150 12.17 3.33 16.77
C PHE A 150 11.01 2.33 16.90
N TYR A 151 10.43 2.20 18.11
CA TYR A 151 9.30 1.29 18.33
C TYR A 151 8.04 1.71 17.57
N GLU A 152 7.77 3.02 17.47
CA GLU A 152 6.69 3.54 16.64
C GLU A 152 6.88 3.14 15.17
N ARG A 153 8.08 3.34 14.62
CA ARG A 153 8.42 2.96 13.24
C ARG A 153 8.25 1.46 13.01
N MET A 154 8.66 0.62 13.96
CA MET A 154 8.50 -0.82 13.88
C MET A 154 7.02 -1.23 13.89
N ARG A 155 6.22 -0.65 14.80
CA ARG A 155 4.78 -0.88 14.86
C ARG A 155 4.10 -0.50 13.54
N ARG A 156 4.43 0.69 13.02
CA ARG A 156 3.86 1.19 11.76
C ARG A 156 4.29 0.38 10.54
N THR A 157 5.50 -0.15 10.54
CA THR A 157 5.96 -1.08 9.49
C THR A 157 5.12 -2.35 9.50
N ARG A 158 4.93 -2.96 10.69
CA ARG A 158 4.08 -4.13 10.85
C ARG A 158 2.64 -3.83 10.43
N ASP A 159 2.12 -2.67 10.78
CA ASP A 159 0.77 -2.24 10.38
C ASP A 159 0.59 -2.19 8.84
N VAL A 160 1.64 -1.83 8.08
CA VAL A 160 1.62 -1.88 6.61
C VAL A 160 1.69 -3.33 6.13
N GLU A 161 2.59 -4.13 6.69
CA GLU A 161 2.76 -5.55 6.33
C GLU A 161 1.49 -6.36 6.53
N GLU A 162 0.82 -6.20 7.68
CA GLU A 162 -0.42 -6.91 8.01
C GLU A 162 -1.56 -6.58 7.01
N VAL A 163 -1.66 -5.32 6.57
CA VAL A 163 -2.62 -4.90 5.55
C VAL A 163 -2.30 -5.56 4.20
N LEU A 164 -1.03 -5.55 3.78
CA LEU A 164 -0.60 -6.16 2.52
C LEU A 164 -0.81 -7.68 2.53
N GLU A 165 -0.52 -8.35 3.64
CA GLU A 165 -0.77 -9.79 3.81
C GLU A 165 -2.26 -10.10 3.72
N ALA A 166 -3.12 -9.30 4.37
CA ALA A 166 -4.56 -9.49 4.30
C ALA A 166 -5.11 -9.26 2.89
N LEU A 167 -4.65 -8.23 2.19
CA LEU A 167 -5.02 -7.97 0.80
C LEU A 167 -4.54 -9.10 -0.14
N TYR A 168 -3.34 -9.63 0.09
CA TYR A 168 -2.83 -10.76 -0.69
C TYR A 168 -3.62 -12.05 -0.42
N ALA A 169 -3.97 -12.31 0.83
CA ALA A 169 -4.82 -13.45 1.20
C ALA A 169 -6.23 -13.35 0.59
N ASP A 170 -6.83 -12.16 0.60
CA ASP A 170 -8.11 -11.86 -0.07
C ASP A 170 -8.00 -12.10 -1.58
N PHE A 171 -6.94 -11.58 -2.20
CA PHE A 171 -6.67 -11.78 -3.62
C PHE A 171 -6.56 -13.26 -3.96
N LEU A 172 -5.77 -14.04 -3.22
CA LEU A 172 -5.61 -15.47 -3.48
C LEU A 172 -6.92 -16.23 -3.33
N ALA A 173 -7.72 -15.92 -2.30
CA ALA A 173 -9.04 -16.52 -2.12
C ALA A 173 -9.96 -16.23 -3.31
N LEU A 174 -9.98 -14.98 -3.79
CA LEU A 174 -10.77 -14.57 -4.95
C LEU A 174 -10.25 -15.19 -6.25
N ARG A 175 -8.93 -15.20 -6.45
CA ARG A 175 -8.22 -15.68 -7.64
C ARG A 175 -8.40 -17.17 -7.90
N LEU A 176 -8.55 -17.93 -6.82
CA LEU A 176 -8.78 -19.37 -6.85
C LEU A 176 -10.27 -19.75 -6.85
N ALA A 177 -11.17 -18.79 -6.60
CA ALA A 177 -12.61 -19.04 -6.58
C ALA A 177 -13.20 -19.10 -8.01
N ALA A 178 -14.28 -19.88 -8.17
CA ALA A 178 -15.00 -20.02 -9.44
C ALA A 178 -15.43 -18.67 -10.08
N PRO A 179 -15.86 -17.65 -9.32
CA PRO A 179 -16.23 -16.34 -9.88
C PRO A 179 -15.08 -15.57 -10.53
N TRP A 180 -13.81 -15.98 -10.34
CA TRP A 180 -12.68 -15.26 -10.95
C TRP A 180 -12.84 -15.13 -12.47
N ARG A 181 -13.03 -16.26 -13.16
CA ARG A 181 -13.19 -16.28 -14.62
C ARG A 181 -14.54 -15.75 -15.07
N ALA A 182 -15.59 -15.97 -14.28
CA ALA A 182 -16.96 -15.63 -14.66
C ALA A 182 -17.30 -14.15 -14.43
N SER A 183 -16.60 -13.46 -13.52
CA SER A 183 -17.02 -12.12 -13.10
C SER A 183 -15.86 -11.17 -12.78
N VAL A 184 -14.81 -11.63 -12.08
CA VAL A 184 -13.72 -10.74 -11.66
C VAL A 184 -12.86 -10.32 -12.86
N TRP A 185 -12.43 -11.28 -13.68
CA TRP A 185 -11.64 -11.00 -14.86
C TRP A 185 -12.41 -10.14 -15.89
N PRO A 186 -13.67 -10.45 -16.24
CA PRO A 186 -14.48 -9.55 -17.07
C PRO A 186 -14.60 -8.13 -16.51
N ALA A 187 -14.70 -7.97 -15.19
CA ALA A 187 -14.72 -6.64 -14.57
C ALA A 187 -13.38 -5.89 -14.75
N ILE A 188 -12.25 -6.57 -14.61
CA ILE A 188 -10.92 -6.01 -14.87
C ILE A 188 -10.77 -5.63 -16.34
N GLU A 189 -11.21 -6.47 -17.28
CA GLU A 189 -11.17 -6.17 -18.72
C GLU A 189 -11.98 -4.92 -19.06
N ARG A 190 -13.22 -4.85 -18.58
CA ARG A 190 -14.08 -3.67 -18.75
C ARG A 190 -13.43 -2.40 -18.21
N TRP A 191 -12.84 -2.48 -17.02
CA TRP A 191 -12.12 -1.36 -16.41
C TRP A 191 -10.89 -0.95 -17.22
N ILE A 192 -10.09 -1.90 -17.73
CA ILE A 192 -8.98 -1.61 -18.64
C ILE A 192 -9.50 -0.86 -19.88
N ASP A 193 -10.65 -1.30 -20.40
CA ASP A 193 -11.30 -0.72 -21.55
C ASP A 193 -11.98 0.63 -21.30
N GLY A 194 -12.00 1.11 -20.05
CA GLY A 194 -12.65 2.36 -19.67
C GLY A 194 -14.18 2.26 -19.69
N GLN A 195 -14.72 1.04 -19.61
CA GLN A 195 -16.14 0.79 -19.51
C GLN A 195 -16.56 0.75 -18.04
N ASP A 196 -17.83 1.07 -17.77
CA ASP A 196 -18.39 0.99 -16.43
C ASP A 196 -18.35 -0.44 -15.89
N VAL A 197 -17.97 -0.55 -14.62
CA VAL A 197 -17.94 -1.79 -13.86
C VAL A 197 -18.97 -1.70 -12.73
N ASP A 198 -19.79 -2.73 -12.58
CA ASP A 198 -20.68 -2.85 -11.42
C ASP A 198 -19.86 -3.10 -10.14
N ALA A 199 -19.46 -2.01 -9.49
CA ALA A 199 -18.67 -2.03 -8.27
C ALA A 199 -19.40 -2.74 -7.11
N SER A 200 -20.73 -2.64 -7.06
CA SER A 200 -21.56 -3.24 -6.01
C SER A 200 -21.64 -4.76 -6.18
N GLY A 201 -21.93 -5.23 -7.39
CA GLY A 201 -21.94 -6.65 -7.73
C GLY A 201 -20.55 -7.29 -7.53
N TYR A 202 -19.49 -6.61 -8.00
CA TYR A 202 -18.12 -7.03 -7.75
C TYR A 202 -17.82 -7.16 -6.24
N ARG A 203 -18.17 -6.15 -5.44
CA ARG A 203 -17.98 -6.17 -3.98
C ARG A 203 -18.72 -7.31 -3.29
N ALA A 204 -19.91 -7.66 -3.75
CA ALA A 204 -20.69 -8.79 -3.23
C ALA A 204 -20.04 -10.15 -3.56
N ILE A 205 -19.43 -10.28 -4.74
CA ILE A 205 -18.66 -11.47 -5.13
C ILE A 205 -17.40 -11.59 -4.28
N ARG A 206 -16.62 -10.51 -4.19
CA ARG A 206 -15.40 -10.46 -3.38
C ARG A 206 -15.69 -10.83 -1.92
N SER A 207 -16.68 -10.18 -1.31
CA SER A 207 -17.07 -10.44 0.08
C SER A 207 -17.47 -11.89 0.33
N ARG A 208 -18.08 -12.57 -0.66
CA ARG A 208 -18.42 -13.99 -0.53
C ARG A 208 -17.19 -14.90 -0.62
N ALA A 209 -16.24 -14.57 -1.48
CA ALA A 209 -15.00 -15.34 -1.65
C ALA A 209 -14.02 -15.17 -0.48
N THR A 210 -14.05 -14.02 0.20
CA THR A 210 -13.12 -13.68 1.29
C THR A 210 -13.70 -13.84 2.70
N LYS A 211 -14.97 -14.24 2.84
CA LYS A 211 -15.56 -14.66 4.11
C LYS A 211 -14.79 -15.88 4.63
N ARG A 212 -14.02 -15.68 5.71
CA ARG A 212 -13.41 -16.73 6.52
C ARG A 212 -14.08 -16.78 7.87
#